data_AF-A0A2N4XV09-F1
#
_entry.id   AF-A0A2N4XV09-F1
#
_cell.length_a   1.000
_cell.length_b   1.000
_cell.length_c   1.000
_cell.angle_alpha   90.00
_cell.angle_beta   90.00
_cell.angle_gamma   90.00
#
_symmetry.space_group_name_H-M   'P 1'
#
loop_
_entity.id
_entity.type
_entity.pdbx_description
1 polymer ?
#
loop_
_entity_poly.entity_id
_entity_poly.type
_entity_poly.pdbx_seq_one_letter_code
_entity_poly.pdbx_strand_id
1 'polypeptide(L)'
;MTPKGTALGGVRSESYWSARLTPKETSSEDQQLEDVLDQAVSVLLGLSDQLAAFYATGGALNYFVGLYGVRNYELLLSPALMQRLATAKVELQLDIYPYESAV
;
A
#
# COMPACT_ATOMS: atom_id res chain seq x y z
N MET A 1 15.27 5.35 10.65
CA MET A 1 16.43 5.38 9.73
C MET A 1 16.33 6.62 8.84
N THR A 2 17.43 7.07 8.23
CA THR A 2 17.38 8.02 7.09
C THR A 2 16.79 7.31 5.86
N PRO A 3 16.38 8.04 4.81
CA PRO A 3 15.97 7.45 3.54
C PRO A 3 17.04 6.57 2.87
N LYS A 4 18.32 6.73 3.25
CA LYS A 4 19.44 5.90 2.80
C LYS A 4 19.73 4.71 3.73
N GLY A 5 18.82 4.38 4.65
CA GLY A 5 18.96 3.25 5.57
C GLY A 5 19.93 3.49 6.74
N THR A 6 20.39 4.72 6.98
CA THR A 6 21.29 5.00 8.11
C THR A 6 20.51 4.98 9.41
N ALA A 7 21.00 4.27 10.43
CA ALA A 7 20.39 4.26 11.75
C ALA A 7 20.42 5.68 12.37
N LEU A 8 19.30 6.09 12.96
CA LEU A 8 19.16 7.42 13.60
C LEU A 8 19.59 7.42 15.08
N GLY A 9 20.13 6.31 15.61
CA GLY A 9 20.59 6.21 17.00
C GLY A 9 19.49 6.26 18.06
N GLY A 10 18.25 5.87 17.74
CA GLY A 10 17.11 5.96 18.64
C GLY A 10 16.94 4.75 19.57
N VAL A 11 16.22 4.96 20.69
CA VAL A 11 15.86 3.93 21.70
C VAL A 11 14.60 3.12 21.35
N ARG A 12 14.00 3.36 20.17
CA ARG A 12 12.78 2.65 19.78
C ARG A 12 13.12 1.23 19.33
N SER A 13 12.37 0.26 19.83
CA SER A 13 12.45 -1.15 19.43
C SER A 13 12.01 -1.37 17.98
N GLU A 14 11.25 -0.44 17.43
CA GLU A 14 10.63 -0.53 16.11
C GLU A 14 10.96 0.71 15.28
N SER A 15 11.07 0.50 13.97
CA SER A 15 11.17 1.57 12.98
C SER A 15 10.13 1.35 11.90
N TYR A 16 9.52 2.45 11.44
CA TYR A 16 8.57 2.42 10.34
C TYR A 16 8.96 3.45 9.29
N TRP A 17 8.50 3.22 8.07
CA TRP A 17 8.58 4.17 6.97
C TRP A 17 7.31 4.06 6.13
N SER A 18 6.85 5.19 5.61
CA SER A 18 5.70 5.27 4.72
C SER A 18 5.99 6.29 3.64
N ALA A 19 5.50 6.04 2.43
CA ALA A 19 5.45 7.03 1.36
C ALA A 19 4.10 7.00 0.68
N ARG A 20 3.75 8.13 0.06
CA ARG A 20 2.56 8.23 -0.76
C ARG A 20 2.86 7.71 -2.17
N LEU A 21 2.05 6.77 -2.64
CA LEU A 21 2.17 6.22 -4.00
C LEU A 21 1.53 7.15 -5.05
N THR A 22 0.48 7.88 -4.66
CA THR A 22 -0.16 8.89 -5.51
C THR A 22 0.29 10.29 -5.09
N PRO A 23 0.35 11.28 -5.99
CA PRO A 23 0.73 12.64 -5.62
C PRO A 23 -0.32 13.32 -4.71
N LYS A 24 -1.59 12.98 -4.93
CA LYS A 24 -2.76 13.53 -4.24
C LYS A 24 -3.86 12.47 -4.16
N GLU A 25 -4.95 12.82 -3.50
CA GLU A 25 -6.21 12.10 -3.62
C GLU A 25 -6.68 12.16 -5.08
N THR A 26 -7.14 11.02 -5.58
CA THR A 26 -7.48 10.83 -6.99
C THR A 26 -8.88 10.23 -7.07
N SER A 27 -9.70 10.74 -7.99
CA SER A 27 -11.02 10.17 -8.28
C SER A 27 -10.86 8.84 -9.01
N SER A 28 -11.71 7.87 -8.72
CA SER A 28 -11.79 6.63 -9.51
C SER A 28 -12.19 6.90 -10.96
N GLU A 29 -12.78 8.06 -11.29
CA GLU A 29 -13.02 8.47 -12.69
C GLU A 29 -11.71 8.74 -13.44
N ASP A 30 -10.67 9.22 -12.74
CA ASP A 30 -9.36 9.52 -13.31
C ASP A 30 -8.44 8.29 -13.30
N GLN A 31 -8.47 7.52 -12.21
CA GLN A 31 -7.59 6.37 -12.01
C GLN A 31 -8.23 5.33 -11.10
N GLN A 32 -8.42 4.12 -11.62
CA GLN A 32 -8.94 3.00 -10.84
C GLN A 32 -7.91 2.53 -9.82
N LEU A 33 -8.37 2.13 -8.63
CA LEU A 33 -7.49 1.65 -7.56
C LEU A 33 -6.75 0.38 -8.01
N GLU A 34 -7.45 -0.51 -8.70
CA GLU A 34 -6.96 -1.79 -9.19
C GLU A 34 -5.73 -1.60 -10.08
N ASP A 35 -5.75 -0.59 -10.96
CA ASP A 35 -4.63 -0.26 -11.84
C ASP A 35 -3.42 0.27 -11.06
N VAL A 36 -3.66 1.09 -10.03
CA VAL A 36 -2.59 1.60 -9.14
C VAL A 36 -1.95 0.45 -8.37
N LEU A 37 -2.77 -0.45 -7.81
CA LEU A 37 -2.29 -1.62 -7.09
C LEU A 37 -1.50 -2.56 -8.00
N ASP A 38 -1.97 -2.77 -9.24
CA ASP A 38 -1.30 -3.61 -10.22
C ASP A 38 0.08 -3.04 -10.63
N GLN A 39 0.15 -1.74 -10.87
CA GLN A 39 1.40 -1.05 -11.15
C GLN A 39 2.36 -1.10 -9.94
N ALA A 40 1.86 -0.80 -8.75
CA ALA A 40 2.67 -0.78 -7.53
C ALA A 40 3.22 -2.18 -7.19
N VAL A 41 2.38 -3.23 -7.25
CA VAL A 41 2.83 -4.60 -6.98
C VAL A 41 3.82 -5.09 -8.03
N SER A 42 3.75 -4.62 -9.29
CA SER A 42 4.76 -4.91 -10.31
C SER A 42 6.17 -4.48 -9.87
N VAL A 43 6.29 -3.29 -9.27
CA VAL A 43 7.57 -2.77 -8.78
C VAL A 43 8.09 -3.63 -7.62
N LEU A 44 7.22 -3.98 -6.67
CA LEU A 44 7.62 -4.80 -5.52
C LEU A 44 8.01 -6.23 -5.89
N LEU A 45 7.34 -6.83 -6.89
CA LEU A 45 7.72 -8.14 -7.39
C LEU A 45 9.14 -8.14 -7.98
N GLY A 46 9.60 -7.03 -8.56
CA GLY A 46 10.98 -6.85 -8.99
C GLY A 46 12.01 -6.78 -7.85
N LEU A 47 11.54 -6.62 -6.60
CA LEU A 47 12.36 -6.55 -5.38
C LEU A 47 12.16 -7.79 -4.49
N SER A 48 11.61 -8.88 -5.02
CA SER A 48 11.18 -10.06 -4.25
C SER A 48 12.26 -10.62 -3.31
N ASP A 49 13.51 -10.68 -3.77
CA ASP A 49 14.61 -11.25 -2.98
C ASP A 49 14.96 -10.37 -1.77
N GLN A 50 14.94 -9.05 -1.96
CA GLN A 50 15.21 -8.08 -0.89
C GLN A 50 14.06 -8.06 0.11
N LEU A 51 12.83 -8.12 -0.38
CA LEU A 51 11.63 -8.20 0.46
C LEU A 51 11.60 -9.52 1.24
N ALA A 52 12.00 -10.64 0.66
CA ALA A 52 12.09 -11.92 1.37
C ALA A 52 13.01 -11.85 2.59
N ALA A 53 14.17 -11.19 2.45
CA ALA A 53 15.08 -10.93 3.57
C ALA A 53 14.45 -10.01 4.62
N PHE A 54 13.73 -8.97 4.21
CA PHE A 54 13.00 -8.07 5.11
C PHE A 54 11.90 -8.81 5.90
N TYR A 55 11.11 -9.67 5.27
CA TYR A 55 10.09 -10.46 5.99
C TYR A 55 10.72 -11.49 6.93
N ALA A 56 11.89 -12.04 6.60
CA ALA A 56 12.60 -12.99 7.46
C ALA A 56 13.06 -12.37 8.79
N THR A 57 13.18 -11.04 8.88
CA THR A 57 13.46 -10.34 10.14
C THR A 57 12.20 -10.04 10.97
N GLY A 58 11.01 -10.41 10.48
CA GLY A 58 9.72 -10.05 11.08
C GLY A 58 9.17 -8.70 10.61
N GLY A 59 9.78 -8.08 9.60
CA GLY A 59 9.24 -6.87 8.96
C GLY A 59 7.90 -7.14 8.26
N ALA A 60 7.06 -6.12 8.18
CA ALA A 60 5.78 -6.15 7.49
C ALA A 60 5.65 -4.96 6.53
N LEU A 61 4.85 -5.13 5.47
CA LEU A 61 4.59 -4.12 4.46
C LEU A 61 3.11 -4.17 4.09
N ASN A 62 2.48 -3.00 4.04
CA ASN A 62 1.10 -2.86 3.61
C ASN A 62 0.94 -1.74 2.58
N TYR A 63 -0.08 -1.89 1.75
CA TYR A 63 -0.71 -0.77 1.06
C TYR A 63 -1.86 -0.26 1.90
N PHE A 64 -1.75 0.99 2.33
CA PHE A 64 -2.82 1.71 2.98
C PHE A 64 -3.63 2.49 1.93
N VAL A 65 -4.93 2.21 1.85
CA VAL A 65 -5.84 2.88 0.92
C VAL A 65 -7.02 3.45 1.70
N GLY A 66 -7.14 4.78 1.69
CA GLY A 66 -8.34 5.47 2.17
C GLY A 66 -9.35 5.62 1.03
N LEU A 67 -10.59 5.20 1.26
CA LEU A 67 -11.67 5.21 0.28
C LEU A 67 -12.82 6.08 0.76
N TYR A 68 -13.35 6.88 -0.16
CA TYR A 68 -14.48 7.77 0.09
C TYR A 68 -15.52 7.57 -1.02
N GLY A 69 -16.76 7.32 -0.64
CA GLY A 69 -17.86 7.10 -1.58
C GLY A 69 -19.02 8.04 -1.33
N VAL A 70 -19.38 8.85 -2.35
CA VAL A 70 -20.60 9.67 -2.32
C VAL A 70 -21.86 8.81 -2.57
N ARG A 71 -21.67 7.62 -3.14
CA ARG A 71 -22.70 6.63 -3.47
C ARG A 71 -22.16 5.24 -3.19
N ASN A 72 -23.02 4.24 -3.36
CA ASN A 72 -22.57 2.84 -3.37
C ASN A 72 -21.50 2.65 -4.45
N TYR A 73 -20.42 2.00 -4.06
CA TYR A 73 -19.34 1.61 -4.95
C TYR A 73 -18.89 0.20 -4.59
N GLU A 74 -18.17 -0.42 -5.52
CA GLU A 74 -17.53 -1.71 -5.33
C GLU A 74 -16.04 -1.59 -5.62
N LEU A 75 -15.26 -2.51 -5.05
CA LEU A 75 -13.87 -2.74 -5.43
C LEU A 75 -13.77 -4.18 -5.91
N LEU A 76 -13.34 -4.37 -7.14
CA LEU A 76 -13.30 -5.68 -7.77
C LEU A 76 -11.85 -6.11 -7.96
N LEU A 77 -11.27 -6.68 -6.91
CA LEU A 77 -9.91 -7.20 -6.95
C LEU A 77 -9.89 -8.53 -7.71
N SER A 78 -9.24 -8.54 -8.87
CA SER A 78 -9.12 -9.78 -9.66
C SER A 78 -8.32 -10.85 -8.91
N PRO A 79 -8.59 -12.15 -9.14
CA PRO A 79 -7.79 -13.23 -8.57
C PRO A 79 -6.29 -13.11 -8.89
N ALA A 80 -5.95 -12.63 -10.09
CA ALA A 80 -4.57 -12.41 -10.50
C ALA A 80 -3.91 -11.30 -9.67
N LEU A 81 -4.58 -10.17 -9.44
CA LEU A 81 -4.06 -9.09 -8.59
C LEU A 81 -3.85 -9.58 -7.15
N MET A 82 -4.83 -10.29 -6.58
CA MET A 82 -4.72 -10.84 -5.23
C MET A 82 -3.56 -11.83 -5.09
N GLN A 83 -3.37 -12.70 -6.08
CA GLN A 83 -2.24 -13.64 -6.10
C GLN A 83 -0.89 -12.90 -6.14
N ARG A 84 -0.80 -11.81 -6.91
CA ARG A 84 0.41 -10.99 -6.99
C ARG A 84 0.72 -10.28 -5.68
N LEU A 85 -0.29 -9.70 -5.02
CA LEU A 85 -0.14 -9.09 -3.70
C LEU A 85 0.35 -10.11 -2.66
N ALA A 86 -0.24 -11.31 -2.66
CA ALA A 86 0.17 -12.40 -1.79
C ALA A 86 1.61 -12.87 -2.08
N THR A 87 2.00 -12.94 -3.36
CA THR A 87 3.36 -13.31 -3.77
C THR A 87 4.39 -12.27 -3.32
N ALA A 88 4.04 -10.99 -3.42
CA ALA A 88 4.84 -9.88 -2.89
C ALA A 88 4.80 -9.79 -1.34
N LYS A 89 3.97 -10.63 -0.68
CA LYS A 89 3.70 -10.66 0.76
C LYS A 89 3.19 -9.32 1.31
N VAL A 90 2.52 -8.53 0.48
CA VAL A 90 2.01 -7.21 0.86
C VAL A 90 0.58 -7.33 1.36
N GLU A 91 0.32 -6.77 2.53
CA GLU A 91 -1.03 -6.64 3.06
C GLU A 91 -1.77 -5.51 2.34
N LEU A 92 -3.06 -5.70 2.05
CA LEU A 92 -3.91 -4.63 1.54
C LEU A 92 -4.84 -4.18 2.67
N GLN A 93 -4.65 -2.94 3.13
CA GLN A 93 -5.52 -2.30 4.10
C GLN A 93 -6.44 -1.30 3.40
N LEU A 94 -7.75 -1.53 3.53
CA LEU A 94 -8.79 -0.67 2.99
C LEU A 94 -9.52 0.00 4.14
N ASP A 95 -9.33 1.30 4.29
CA ASP A 95 -10.10 2.11 5.22
C ASP A 95 -11.24 2.78 4.45
N ILE A 96 -12.48 2.37 4.73
CA ILE A 96 -13.67 2.89 4.07
C ILE A 96 -14.30 3.97 4.96
N TYR A 97 -14.25 5.21 4.47
CA TYR A 97 -14.79 6.37 5.18
C TYR A 97 -16.16 6.76 4.60
N PRO A 98 -17.13 7.11 5.46
CA PRO A 98 -18.35 7.74 4.98
C PRO A 98 -17.99 9.07 4.33
N TYR A 99 -18.65 9.41 3.21
CA TYR A 99 -18.56 10.77 2.71
C TYR A 99 -19.30 11.70 3.66
N GLU A 100 -18.57 12.47 4.46
CA GLU A 100 -19.17 13.60 5.17
C GLU A 100 -19.60 14.62 4.12
N SER A 101 -20.92 14.79 3.97
CA SER A 101 -21.45 15.94 3.25
C SER A 101 -20.90 17.19 3.92
N ALA A 102 -20.05 17.95 3.22
CA ALA A 102 -19.71 19.31 3.64
C ALA A 102 -21.03 20.06 3.90
N VAL A 103 -21.26 20.42 5.17
CA VAL A 103 -22.33 21.33 5.59
C VAL A 103 -21.97 22.73 5.13
#